data_AF-A0A0M0J8K5-F1
#
_entry.id   AF-A0A0M0J8K5-F1
#
_cell.length_a   1.000
_cell.length_b   1.000
_cell.length_c   1.000
_cell.angle_alpha   90.00
_cell.angle_beta   90.00
_cell.angle_gamma   90.00
#
_symmetry.space_group_name_H-M   'P 1'
#
loop_
_entity.id
_entity.type
_entity.pdbx_description
1 polymer ?
#
loop_
_entity_poly.entity_id
_entity_poly.type
_entity_poly.pdbx_seq_one_letter_code
_entity_poly.pdbx_strand_id
1 'polypeptide(L)'
;MLYALRNPDAQRKGVCLVHDMRGIQLRNLDSSVPRLIFTTVLPNLPIRVGRIILFNPPWVVGRVILPIVLTFMSSKLKSRLVVINGKPEPIFEYVSRDNLPTELGGSFEVDAEKIVANAAKIARLGAD
;
A
#
# COMPACT_ATOMS: atom_id res chain seq x y z
N MET A 1 -3.03 -5.88 -5.62
CA MET A 1 -1.65 -6.38 -5.44
C MET A 1 -1.33 -7.56 -6.37
N LEU A 2 -2.09 -8.67 -6.33
CA LEU A 2 -1.79 -9.85 -7.17
C LEU A 2 -1.82 -9.57 -8.68
N TYR A 3 -2.70 -8.68 -9.16
CA TYR A 3 -2.70 -8.27 -10.57
C TYR A 3 -1.37 -7.67 -11.03
N ALA A 4 -0.66 -6.98 -10.13
CA ALA A 4 0.65 -6.40 -10.45
C ALA A 4 1.70 -7.48 -10.78
N LEU A 5 1.53 -8.70 -10.27
CA LEU A 5 2.40 -9.83 -10.63
C LEU A 5 2.30 -10.21 -12.11
N ARG A 6 1.27 -9.77 -12.85
CA ARG A 6 1.19 -9.99 -14.30
C ARG A 6 2.01 -9.01 -15.12
N ASN A 7 2.48 -7.93 -14.50
CA ASN A 7 3.31 -6.94 -15.17
C ASN A 7 4.80 -7.28 -14.94
N PRO A 8 5.57 -7.63 -15.99
CA PRO A 8 7.00 -7.95 -15.86
C PRO A 8 7.83 -6.80 -15.28
N ASP A 9 7.44 -5.53 -15.54
CA ASP A 9 8.12 -4.40 -14.92
C ASP A 9 7.86 -4.33 -13.41
N ALA A 10 6.66 -4.67 -12.95
CA ALA A 10 6.36 -4.73 -11.52
C ALA A 10 7.08 -5.91 -10.84
N GLN A 11 7.28 -7.03 -11.53
CA GLN A 11 8.13 -8.12 -11.03
C GLN A 11 9.60 -7.68 -10.89
N ARG A 12 10.14 -6.97 -11.89
CA ARG A 12 11.53 -6.50 -11.91
C ARG A 12 11.79 -5.34 -10.93
N LYS A 13 10.94 -4.33 -10.94
CA LYS A 13 11.13 -3.06 -10.20
C LYS A 13 10.47 -3.08 -8.81
N GLY A 14 9.47 -3.95 -8.63
CA GLY A 14 8.63 -3.98 -7.43
C GLY A 14 7.44 -3.03 -7.51
N VAL A 15 6.69 -2.95 -6.42
CA VAL A 15 5.50 -2.10 -6.26
C VAL A 15 5.69 -1.04 -5.19
N CYS A 16 5.06 0.12 -5.39
CA CYS A 16 4.87 1.14 -4.37
C CYS A 16 3.47 0.99 -3.78
N LEU A 17 3.37 0.82 -2.47
CA LEU A 17 2.10 0.76 -1.75
C LEU A 17 1.80 2.14 -1.17
N VAL A 18 0.69 2.75 -1.59
CA VAL A 18 0.22 4.02 -1.04
C VAL A 18 -1.03 3.73 -0.20
N HIS A 19 -0.96 4.04 1.09
CA HIS A 19 -2.07 3.95 2.02
C HIS A 19 -2.56 5.37 2.34
N ASP A 20 -3.70 5.75 1.78
CA ASP A 20 -4.41 6.93 2.25
C ASP A 20 -5.07 6.61 3.59
N MET A 21 -4.65 7.34 4.61
CA MET A 21 -5.08 7.12 5.99
C MET A 21 -6.10 8.19 6.43
N ARG A 22 -6.53 9.08 5.53
CA ARG A 22 -7.61 10.05 5.83
C ARG A 22 -8.89 9.30 6.20
N GLY A 23 -9.53 9.73 7.29
CA GLY A 23 -10.80 9.15 7.75
C GLY A 23 -10.67 7.83 8.52
N ILE A 24 -9.47 7.27 8.71
CA ILE A 24 -9.31 6.09 9.57
C ILE A 24 -9.66 6.42 11.02
N GLN A 25 -10.35 5.50 11.69
CA GLN A 25 -10.76 5.63 13.09
C GLN A 25 -10.11 4.54 13.93
N LEU A 26 -10.01 4.75 15.24
CA LEU A 26 -9.42 3.76 16.16
C LEU A 26 -10.11 2.40 16.10
N ARG A 27 -11.43 2.37 15.85
CA ARG A 27 -12.18 1.13 15.67
C ARG A 27 -11.78 0.32 14.42
N ASN A 28 -11.08 0.94 13.46
CA ASN A 28 -10.56 0.26 12.29
C ASN A 28 -9.19 -0.38 12.55
N LEU A 29 -8.61 -0.20 13.74
CA LEU A 29 -7.25 -0.61 14.06
C LEU A 29 -7.25 -1.92 14.84
N ASP A 30 -6.70 -2.94 14.20
CA ASP A 30 -6.41 -4.23 14.79
C ASP A 30 -4.95 -4.58 14.46
N SER A 31 -4.14 -4.89 15.47
CA SER A 31 -2.73 -5.25 15.30
C SER A 31 -2.54 -6.65 14.70
N SER A 32 -3.56 -7.51 14.74
CA SER A 32 -3.56 -8.84 14.13
C SER A 32 -3.41 -8.77 12.60
N VAL A 33 -4.01 -7.75 11.97
CA VAL A 33 -4.00 -7.53 10.52
C VAL A 33 -2.60 -7.18 9.99
N PRO A 34 -1.90 -6.13 10.45
CA PRO A 34 -0.54 -5.84 10.00
C PRO A 34 0.43 -6.96 10.37
N ARG A 35 0.24 -7.64 11.51
CA ARG A 35 1.03 -8.83 11.84
C ARG A 35 0.89 -9.89 10.75
N LEU A 36 -0.33 -10.31 10.43
CA LEU A 36 -0.61 -11.28 9.37
C LEU A 36 -0.01 -10.84 8.02
N ILE A 37 -0.17 -9.57 7.65
CA ILE A 37 0.35 -9.02 6.40
C ILE A 37 1.88 -9.13 6.34
N PHE A 38 2.59 -8.67 7.38
CA PHE A 38 4.04 -8.56 7.36
C PHE A 38 4.76 -9.88 7.68
N THR A 39 4.17 -10.76 8.49
CA THR A 39 4.79 -12.02 8.87
C THR A 39 4.40 -13.20 7.99
N THR A 40 3.23 -13.13 7.35
CA THR A 40 2.68 -14.28 6.61
C THR A 40 2.40 -13.94 5.16
N VAL A 41 1.62 -12.90 4.86
CA VAL A 41 1.20 -12.65 3.47
C VAL A 41 2.37 -12.18 2.61
N LEU A 42 3.01 -11.06 2.94
CA LEU A 42 4.07 -10.49 2.11
C LEU A 42 5.28 -11.41 1.91
N PRO A 43 5.78 -12.13 2.94
CA PRO A 43 6.90 -13.06 2.74
C PRO A 43 6.58 -14.23 1.79
N ASN A 44 5.32 -14.63 1.69
CA ASN A 44 4.89 -15.75 0.85
C ASN A 44 4.42 -15.32 -0.55
N LEU A 45 4.40 -14.01 -0.85
CA LEU A 45 4.07 -13.51 -2.19
C LEU A 45 5.34 -13.27 -3.00
N PRO A 46 5.39 -13.65 -4.30
CA PRO A 46 6.53 -13.39 -5.18
C PRO A 46 6.55 -11.92 -5.65
N ILE A 47 6.42 -10.98 -4.71
CA ILE A 47 6.32 -9.55 -4.97
C ILE A 47 7.39 -8.79 -4.21
N ARG A 48 8.08 -7.90 -4.92
CA ARG A 48 9.03 -6.97 -4.32
C ARG A 48 8.30 -5.70 -3.88
N VAL A 49 8.24 -5.44 -2.58
CA VAL A 49 7.74 -4.16 -2.06
C VAL A 49 8.83 -3.11 -2.16
N GLY A 50 8.76 -2.17 -3.11
CA GLY A 50 9.77 -1.12 -3.30
C GLY A 50 9.67 0.00 -2.27
N ARG A 51 8.43 0.42 -1.93
CA ARG A 51 8.13 1.54 -1.04
C ARG A 51 6.77 1.31 -0.38
N ILE A 52 6.61 1.74 0.86
CA ILE A 52 5.32 1.83 1.56
C ILE A 52 5.16 3.29 1.98
N ILE A 53 4.08 3.93 1.55
CA ILE A 53 3.77 5.32 1.86
C ILE A 53 2.52 5.35 2.72
N LEU A 54 2.63 5.87 3.94
CA LEU A 54 1.47 6.23 4.76
C LEU A 54 1.17 7.71 4.51
N PHE A 55 0.07 7.97 3.84
CA PHE A 55 -0.35 9.31 3.45
C PHE A 55 -1.41 9.83 4.41
N ASN A 56 -1.14 10.98 5.03
CA ASN A 56 -2.00 11.64 6.00
C ASN A 56 -2.53 10.76 7.14
N PRO A 57 -1.67 9.98 7.84
CA PRO A 57 -2.12 9.27 9.03
C PRO A 57 -2.55 10.25 10.14
N PRO A 58 -3.66 9.99 10.86
CA PRO A 58 -3.98 10.71 12.08
C PRO A 58 -2.82 10.61 13.07
N TRP A 59 -2.63 11.66 13.86
CA TRP A 59 -1.52 11.75 14.82
C TRP A 59 -1.43 10.52 15.74
N VAL A 60 -2.58 10.03 16.24
CA VAL A 60 -2.63 8.84 17.11
C VAL A 60 -2.14 7.59 16.38
N VAL A 61 -2.51 7.43 15.11
CA VAL A 61 -2.05 6.30 14.29
C VAL A 61 -0.54 6.37 14.09
N GLY A 62 -0.02 7.55 13.73
CA GLY A 62 1.41 7.74 13.51
C GLY A 62 2.25 7.56 14.78
N ARG A 63 1.77 7.97 15.96
CA ARG A 63 2.56 7.94 17.20
C ARG A 63 2.37 6.70 18.06
N VAL A 64 1.17 6.12 18.09
CA VAL A 64 0.85 5.01 19.00
C VAL A 64 0.86 3.69 18.26
N ILE A 65 0.25 3.66 17.07
CA ILE A 65 -0.05 2.41 16.38
C ILE A 65 1.10 2.00 15.47
N LEU A 66 1.70 2.95 14.74
CA LEU A 66 2.81 2.68 13.85
C LEU A 66 4.00 1.99 14.57
N PRO A 67 4.46 2.41 15.77
CA PRO A 67 5.52 1.70 16.48
C PRO A 67 5.24 0.21 16.71
N ILE A 68 3.97 -0.14 17.01
CA ILE A 68 3.54 -1.53 17.19
C ILE A 68 3.65 -2.27 15.86
N VAL A 69 3.12 -1.68 14.77
CA VAL A 69 3.20 -2.26 13.42
C VAL A 69 4.64 -2.48 12.98
N LEU A 70 5.54 -1.54 13.28
CA LEU A 70 6.96 -1.65 12.96
C LEU A 70 7.61 -2.87 13.62
N THR A 71 7.13 -3.35 14.77
CA THR A 71 7.70 -4.56 15.40
C THR A 71 7.59 -5.81 14.52
N PHE A 72 6.60 -5.86 13.63
CA PHE A 72 6.37 -6.98 12.71
C PHE A 72 7.15 -6.85 11.39
N MET A 73 7.82 -5.72 11.16
CA MET A 73 8.55 -5.44 9.92
C MET A 73 10.06 -5.72 10.08
N SER A 74 10.66 -6.31 9.05
CA SER A 74 12.13 -6.42 8.94
C SER A 74 12.78 -5.05 8.75
N SER A 75 14.06 -4.91 9.12
CA SER A 75 14.82 -3.65 8.93
C SER A 75 14.80 -3.16 7.47
N LYS A 76 14.83 -4.09 6.52
CA LYS A 76 14.75 -3.81 5.07
C LYS A 76 13.40 -3.24 4.65
N LEU A 77 12.30 -3.66 5.29
CA LEU A 77 10.98 -3.14 4.98
C LEU A 77 10.72 -1.81 5.71
N LYS A 78 11.22 -1.68 6.94
CA LYS A 78 11.21 -0.41 7.70
C LYS A 78 11.89 0.72 6.93
N SER A 79 13.06 0.47 6.33
CA SER A 79 13.77 1.47 5.53
C SER A 79 13.03 1.88 4.24
N ARG A 80 11.97 1.16 3.87
CA ARG A 80 11.10 1.46 2.73
C ARG A 80 9.80 2.13 3.14
N LEU A 81 9.55 2.34 4.43
CA LEU A 81 8.39 3.08 4.91
C LEU A 81 8.67 4.58 4.84
N VAL A 82 7.72 5.33 4.31
CA VAL A 82 7.70 6.79 4.33
C VAL A 82 6.35 7.25 4.86
N VAL A 83 6.36 8.26 5.73
CA VAL A 83 5.15 8.88 6.26
C VAL A 83 5.08 10.31 5.73
N ILE A 84 3.99 10.64 5.06
CA ILE A 84 3.76 11.95 4.45
C ILE A 84 2.52 12.56 5.10
N ASN A 85 2.63 13.81 5.58
CA ASN A 85 1.55 14.53 6.23
C ASN A 85 1.32 15.91 5.58
N GLY A 86 0.06 16.33 5.52
CA GLY A 86 -0.37 17.62 5.01
C GLY A 86 -0.28 17.70 3.50
N LYS A 87 0.74 18.43 3.04
CA LYS A 87 0.97 18.79 1.63
C LYS A 87 1.26 17.54 0.77
N PRO A 88 0.56 17.32 -0.35
CA PRO A 88 0.73 16.12 -1.17
C PRO A 88 2.07 16.07 -1.91
N GLU A 89 2.72 17.22 -2.14
CA GLU A 89 3.88 17.36 -3.03
C GLU A 89 5.03 16.35 -2.76
N PRO A 90 5.40 16.01 -1.51
CA PRO A 90 6.44 15.01 -1.24
C PRO A 90 6.13 13.61 -1.79
N ILE A 91 4.86 13.30 -2.08
CA ILE A 91 4.51 12.00 -2.67
C ILE A 91 5.04 11.88 -4.10
N PHE A 92 5.22 13.00 -4.80
CA PHE A 92 5.68 13.03 -6.18
C PHE A 92 7.16 12.65 -6.35
N GLU A 93 7.93 12.61 -5.25
CA GLU A 93 9.28 12.03 -5.24
C GLU A 93 9.25 10.51 -5.46
N TYR A 94 8.11 9.86 -5.18
CA TYR A 94 7.97 8.40 -5.20
C TYR A 94 7.00 7.89 -6.25
N VAL A 95 5.97 8.68 -6.58
CA VAL A 95 4.91 8.30 -7.52
C VAL A 95 4.68 9.47 -8.48
N SER A 96 4.77 9.23 -9.78
CA SER A 96 4.51 10.29 -10.76
C SER A 96 3.04 10.73 -10.72
N ARG A 97 2.79 11.99 -11.06
CA ARG A 97 1.45 12.61 -10.94
C ARG A 97 0.37 11.87 -11.73
N ASP A 98 0.72 11.37 -12.91
CA ASP A 98 -0.13 10.58 -13.81
C ASP A 98 -0.41 9.15 -13.33
N ASN A 99 0.31 8.66 -12.32
CA ASN A 99 0.10 7.36 -11.68
C ASN A 99 -0.53 7.48 -10.28
N LEU A 100 -0.78 8.70 -9.81
CA LEU A 100 -1.41 8.96 -8.52
C LEU A 100 -2.89 9.33 -8.73
N PRO A 101 -3.82 8.74 -7.97
CA PRO A 101 -5.23 9.11 -8.02
C PRO A 101 -5.48 10.61 -7.83
N THR A 102 -6.51 11.12 -8.50
CA THR A 102 -6.98 12.52 -8.38
C THR A 102 -7.30 12.90 -6.93
N GLU A 103 -7.84 11.99 -6.14
CA GLU A 103 -8.20 12.20 -4.73
C GLU A 103 -6.97 12.42 -3.83
N LEU A 104 -5.79 12.04 -4.30
CA LEU A 104 -4.49 12.21 -3.64
C LEU A 104 -3.67 13.35 -4.24
N GLY A 105 -4.25 14.15 -5.15
CA GLY A 105 -3.61 15.28 -5.81
C GLY A 105 -2.89 14.93 -7.10
N GLY A 106 -3.06 13.71 -7.61
CA GLY A 106 -2.55 13.28 -8.91
C GLY A 106 -3.49 13.62 -10.07
N SER A 107 -3.30 12.94 -11.19
CA SER A 107 -4.13 13.07 -12.40
C SER A 107 -4.63 11.73 -12.94
N PHE A 108 -4.45 10.63 -12.21
CA PHE A 108 -5.00 9.33 -12.56
C PHE A 108 -6.47 9.25 -12.11
N GLU A 109 -7.39 9.07 -13.05
CA GLU A 109 -8.78 8.80 -12.72
C GLU A 109 -8.99 7.32 -12.40
N VAL A 110 -9.48 7.02 -11.20
CA VAL A 110 -9.68 5.65 -10.74
C VAL A 110 -11.00 5.11 -11.26
N ASP A 111 -10.92 4.12 -12.15
CA ASP A 111 -12.08 3.33 -12.59
C ASP A 111 -12.29 2.15 -11.64
N ALA A 112 -13.18 2.35 -10.64
CA ALA A 112 -13.49 1.36 -9.62
C ALA A 112 -14.12 0.09 -10.21
N GLU A 113 -14.98 0.22 -11.22
CA GLU A 113 -15.67 -0.92 -11.85
C GLU A 113 -14.67 -1.82 -12.57
N LYS A 114 -13.74 -1.22 -13.31
CA LYS A 114 -12.67 -1.95 -13.98
C LYS A 114 -11.73 -2.64 -13.00
N ILE A 115 -11.45 -2.01 -11.85
CA ILE A 115 -10.65 -2.66 -10.78
C ILE A 115 -11.37 -3.90 -10.25
N VAL A 116 -12.66 -3.80 -9.94
CA VAL A 116 -13.47 -4.93 -9.46
C VAL A 116 -13.54 -6.04 -10.50
N ALA A 117 -13.80 -5.70 -11.76
CA ALA A 117 -13.86 -6.66 -12.86
C ALA A 117 -12.52 -7.40 -13.05
N ASN A 118 -11.39 -6.70 -12.91
CA ASN A 118 -10.07 -7.30 -12.97
C ASN A 118 -9.78 -8.22 -11.77
N ALA A 119 -10.22 -7.85 -10.56
CA ALA A 119 -10.07 -8.68 -9.38
C ALA A 119 -10.88 -9.99 -9.50
N ALA A 120 -12.12 -9.92 -9.98
CA ALA A 120 -12.98 -11.09 -10.19
C ALA A 120 -12.36 -12.09 -11.20
N LYS A 121 -11.70 -11.59 -12.25
CA LYS A 121 -10.99 -12.45 -13.22
C LYS A 121 -9.83 -13.21 -12.59
N ILE A 122 -9.13 -12.63 -11.62
CA ILE A 122 -8.01 -13.30 -10.92
C ILE A 122 -8.54 -14.42 -10.02
N ALA A 123 -9.60 -14.16 -9.27
CA ALA A 123 -10.19 -15.14 -8.36
C ALA A 123 -10.65 -16.41 -9.10
N ARG A 124 -11.17 -16.26 -10.33
CA ARG A 124 -11.62 -17.39 -11.16
C ARG A 124 -10.48 -18.23 -11.74
N LEU A 125 -9.29 -17.67 -11.90
CA LEU A 125 -8.13 -18.37 -12.51
C LEU A 125 -7.29 -19.18 -11.51
N GLY A 126 -7.60 -19.10 -10.21
CA GLY A 126 -6.99 -19.95 -9.18
C GLY A 126 -7.93 -21.04 -8.65
N ALA A 127 -9.07 -21.25 -9.33
CA ALA A 127 -10.08 -22.27 -8.99
C ALA A 127 -10.01 -23.51 -9.91
N ASP A 128 -9.09 -23.50 -10.87
CA ASP A 128 -8.71 -24.62 -11.75
C ASP A 128 -7.29 -25.10 -11.38
#